data_AF-A0A2N7ATJ9-F1
#
_entry.id   AF-A0A2N7ATJ9-F1
#
_cell.length_a   1.000
_cell.length_b   1.000
_cell.length_c   1.000
_cell.angle_alpha   90.00
_cell.angle_beta   90.00
_cell.angle_gamma   90.00
#
_symmetry.space_group_name_H-M   'P 1'
#
loop_
_entity.id
_entity.type
_entity.pdbx_description
1 polymer ?
#
loop_
_entity_poly.entity_id
_entity_poly.type
_entity_poly.pdbx_seq_one_letter_code
_entity_poly.pdbx_strand_id
1 'polypeptide(L)' 'MNLILGLGSILLGIWQIHASKKYFDNLKKQTGPLLFSLIAVTVSLIVAAFLLIYGVSLLVNVR' A
#
# COMPACT_ATOMS: atom_id res chain seq x y z
N MET A 1 9.85 6.26 -19.56
CA MET A 1 8.99 5.15 -19.13
C MET A 1 9.17 4.81 -17.66
N ASN A 2 10.40 4.56 -17.23
CA ASN A 2 10.72 4.20 -15.84
C ASN A 2 10.40 5.30 -14.80
N LEU A 3 10.55 6.58 -15.14
CA LEU A 3 10.14 7.70 -14.27
C LEU A 3 8.64 7.71 -13.96
N ILE A 4 7.80 7.43 -14.96
CA ILE A 4 6.34 7.33 -14.82
C ILE A 4 5.97 6.11 -13.99
N LEU A 5 6.64 4.97 -14.23
CA LEU A 5 6.44 3.74 -13.46
C LEU A 5 6.82 3.95 -11.99
N GLY A 6 7.97 4.58 -11.71
CA GLY A 6 8.43 4.85 -10.36
C GLY A 6 7.49 5.77 -9.57
N LEU A 7 7.11 6.91 -10.16
CA LEU A 7 6.12 7.83 -9.58
C LEU A 7 4.75 7.16 -9.40
N GLY A 8 4.31 6.37 -10.38
CA GLY A 8 3.06 5.61 -10.33
C GLY A 8 3.04 4.59 -9.19
N SER A 9 4.12 3.83 -9.00
CA SER A 9 4.24 2.89 -7.88
C SER A 9 4.26 3.57 -6.51
N ILE A 10 4.85 4.77 -6.40
CA ILE A 10 4.82 5.54 -5.14
C ILE A 10 3.40 6.04 -4.84
N LEU A 11 2.70 6.59 -5.84
CA LEU A 11 1.31 7.01 -5.73
C LEU A 11 0.38 5.84 -5.34
N LEU A 12 0.59 4.67 -5.95
CA LEU A 12 -0.14 3.45 -5.60
C LEU A 12 0.16 3.00 -4.17
N GLY A 13 1.42 3.04 -3.73
CA GLY A 13 1.79 2.71 -2.35
C GLY A 13 1.12 3.65 -1.33
N ILE A 14 1.10 4.95 -1.59
CA ILE A 14 0.41 5.94 -0.74
C ILE A 14 -1.10 5.69 -0.71
N TRP A 15 -1.71 5.45 -1.87
CA TRP A 15 -3.13 5.15 -1.98
C TRP A 15 -3.50 3.87 -1.22
N GLN A 16 -2.64 2.86 -1.29
CA GLN A 16 -2.83 1.58 -0.62
C GLN A 16 -2.76 1.71 0.91
N ILE A 17 -1.91 2.59 1.45
CA ILE A 17 -1.92 2.95 2.87
C ILE A 17 -3.24 3.61 3.26
N HIS A 18 -3.72 4.56 2.44
CA HIS A 18 -4.98 5.26 2.70
C HIS A 18 -6.19 4.31 2.66
N ALA A 19 -6.23 3.41 1.67
CA ALA A 19 -7.25 2.37 1.55
C ALA A 19 -7.22 1.42 2.76
N SER A 20 -6.03 0.99 3.18
CA SER A 20 -5.86 0.12 4.36
C SER A 20 -6.37 0.79 5.64
N LYS A 21 -6.11 2.09 5.80
CA LYS A 21 -6.62 2.87 6.93
C LYS A 21 -8.15 2.97 6.91
N LYS A 22 -8.74 3.28 5.75
CA LYS A 22 -10.20 3.34 5.58
C LYS A 22 -10.87 1.98 5.85
N TYR A 23 -10.26 0.88 5.42
CA TYR A 23 -10.71 -0.46 5.76
C TYR A 23 -10.64 -0.68 7.28
N PHE A 24 -9.50 -0.40 7.92
CA PHE A 24 -9.34 -0.56 9.37
C PHE A 24 -10.35 0.25 10.20
N ASP A 25 -10.63 1.49 9.78
CA ASP A 25 -11.61 2.34 10.48
C ASP A 25 -13.06 1.84 10.28
N ASN A 26 -13.39 1.28 9.12
CA ASN A 26 -14.68 0.63 8.90
C ASN A 26 -14.80 -0.67 9.71
N LEU A 27 -13.69 -1.38 9.92
CA LEU A 27 -13.64 -2.60 10.72
C LEU A 27 -13.78 -2.35 12.21
N LYS A 28 -13.22 -1.25 12.73
CA LYS A 28 -13.48 -0.81 14.10
C LYS A 28 -14.97 -0.59 14.40
N LYS A 29 -15.77 -0.30 13.37
CA LYS A 29 -17.22 -0.10 13.47
C LYS A 29 -18.03 -1.37 13.19
N GLN A 30 -17.40 -2.46 12.73
CA GLN A 30 -18.05 -3.74 12.45
C GLN A 30 -17.71 -4.80 13.51
N THR A 31 -18.73 -5.41 14.10
CA THR A 31 -18.65 -6.56 15.03
C THR A 31 -18.33 -7.89 14.33
N GLY A 32 -17.68 -7.84 13.16
CA GLY A 32 -17.36 -8.99 12.32
C GLY A 32 -15.98 -9.59 12.63
N PRO A 33 -15.54 -10.65 11.91
CA PRO A 33 -14.31 -11.38 12.23
C PRO A 33 -13.06 -10.52 11.95
N LEU A 34 -12.61 -9.80 12.99
CA LEU A 34 -11.48 -8.88 12.99
C LEU A 34 -10.18 -9.49 12.43
N LEU A 35 -9.99 -10.80 12.59
CA LEU A 35 -8.76 -11.51 12.18
C LEU A 35 -8.52 -11.48 10.66
N PHE A 36 -9.53 -11.77 9.84
CA PHE A 36 -9.39 -11.75 8.38
C PHE A 36 -9.01 -10.37 7.87
N SER A 37 -9.55 -9.36 8.53
CA SER A 37 -9.37 -7.99 8.12
C SER A 37 -8.08 -7.37 8.64
N LEU A 38 -7.58 -7.84 9.79
CA LEU A 38 -6.21 -7.55 10.23
C LEU A 38 -5.21 -8.10 9.23
N ILE A 39 -5.39 -9.35 8.79
CA ILE A 39 -4.52 -10.00 7.80
C ILE A 39 -4.54 -9.23 6.48
N ALA A 40 -5.72 -8.82 6.00
CA ALA A 40 -5.84 -8.01 4.77
C ALA A 40 -5.10 -6.67 4.88
N VAL A 41 -5.20 -5.98 6.02
CA VAL A 41 -4.47 -4.71 6.28
C VAL A 41 -2.96 -4.95 6.36
N THR A 42 -2.52 -6.01 7.03
CA THR A 42 -1.10 -6.37 7.12
C THR A 42 -0.50 -6.72 5.75
N VAL A 43 -1.18 -7.54 4.96
CA VAL A 43 -0.74 -7.89 3.59
C VAL A 43 -0.72 -6.64 2.71
N SER A 44 -1.73 -5.78 2.82
CA SER A 44 -1.79 -4.53 2.06
C SER A 44 -0.66 -3.57 2.43
N LEU A 45 -0.27 -3.49 3.71
CA LEU A 45 0.88 -2.71 4.16
C LEU A 45 2.21 -3.25 3.64
N ILE A 46 2.39 -4.58 3.62
CA ILE A 46 3.58 -5.22 3.06
C ILE A 46 3.69 -4.90 1.57
N VAL A 47 2.59 -5.03 0.83
CA VAL A 47 2.56 -4.71 -0.61
C VAL A 47 2.85 -3.22 -0.84
N ALA A 48 2.31 -2.32 -0.02
CA ALA A 48 2.62 -0.89 -0.11
C ALA A 48 4.12 -0.60 0.13
N ALA A 49 4.74 -1.27 1.11
CA ALA A 49 6.18 -1.14 1.36
C ALA A 49 7.02 -1.62 0.17
N PHE A 50 6.66 -2.75 -0.44
CA PHE A 50 7.30 -3.26 -1.65
C PHE A 50 7.15 -2.30 -2.84
N LEU A 51 5.95 -1.75 -3.05
CA LEU A 51 5.69 -0.76 -4.10
C LEU A 51 6.50 0.53 -3.92
N LEU A 52 6.65 1.00 -2.68
CA LEU A 52 7.47 2.17 -2.37
C LEU A 52 8.96 1.89 -2.61
N ILE A 53 9.49 0.77 -2.13
CA ILE A 53 10.89 0.39 -2.34
C ILE A 53 11.18 0.19 -3.84
N TYR A 54 10.29 -0.51 -4.54
CA TYR A 54 10.40 -0.71 -5.98
C TYR A 54 10.36 0.61 -6.73
N GLY A 55 9.38 1.48 -6.42
CA GLY A 55 9.26 2.79 -7.05
C GLY A 55 10.49 3.68 -6.84
N VAL A 56 11.04 3.70 -5.62
CA VAL A 56 12.28 4.43 -5.30
C VAL A 56 13.47 3.81 -6.03
N SER A 57 13.64 2.48 -5.98
CA SER A 57 14.73 1.79 -6.68
C SER A 57 14.68 2.04 -8.19
N LEU A 58 13.48 2.10 -8.77
CA LEU A 58 13.26 2.33 -10.18
C LEU A 58 13.51 3.79 -10.56
N LEU A 59 13.27 4.75 -9.66
CA LEU A 59 13.66 6.15 -9.85
C LEU A 59 15.17 6.37 -9.71
N VAL A 60 15.81 5.69 -8.77
CA VAL A 60 17.26 5.79 -8.53
C VAL A 60 18.06 5.18 -9.68
N ASN A 61 17.63 4.02 -10.20
CA ASN A 61 18.32 3.31 -11.29
C ASN A 61 18.06 3.90 -12.69
N VAL A 62 17.24 4.95 -12.78
CA VAL A 62 16.96 5.70 -14.01
C VAL A 62 17.86 6.93 -14.15
N ARG A 63 18.53 7.30 -13.06
CA ARG A 63 19.52 8.38 -13.05
C ARG A 63 20.87 7.84 -13.50
#